data_AF-G0NMG0-F1
#
_entry.id   AF-G0NMG0-F1
#
_cell.length_a   1.000
_cell.length_b   1.000
_cell.length_c   1.000
_cell.angle_alpha   90.00
_cell.angle_beta   90.00
_cell.angle_gamma   90.00
#
_symmetry.space_group_name_H-M   'P 1'
#
loop_
_entity.id
_entity.type
_entity.pdbx_description
1 polymer ?
#
loop_
_entity_poly.entity_id
_entity_poly.type
_entity_poly.pdbx_seq_one_letter_code
_entity_poly.pdbx_strand_id
1 'polypeptide(L)'
;MNELLAASFSELGLIQTKDHKEMIHQAEKLCPHHVSHYLGMDVHDCPTVSRDIDLPPNVVFTIEPGVYVPMDWPVKEFRGIGYRIEDDVATSPTGGIELLTAAVPRDPIEIQRLMGTAE
;
A
#
# COMPACT_ATOMS: atom_id res chain seq x y z
N MET A 1 -7.82 -3.80 -3.01
CA MET A 1 -6.46 -3.31 -3.33
C MET A 1 -6.10 -3.53 -4.79
N ASN A 2 -6.06 -4.78 -5.27
CA ASN A 2 -5.52 -5.10 -6.60
C ASN A 2 -6.19 -4.34 -7.75
N GLU A 3 -7.53 -4.18 -7.71
CA GLU A 3 -8.27 -3.36 -8.70
C GLU A 3 -7.80 -1.90 -8.74
N LEU A 4 -7.56 -1.29 -7.57
CA LEU A 4 -7.10 0.08 -7.47
C LEU A 4 -5.67 0.22 -8.02
N LEU A 5 -4.78 -0.68 -7.60
CA LEU A 5 -3.40 -0.71 -8.10
C LEU A 5 -3.36 -0.93 -9.62
N ALA A 6 -4.15 -1.87 -10.13
CA ALA A 6 -4.28 -2.16 -11.55
C ALA A 6 -4.73 -0.93 -12.34
N ALA A 7 -5.76 -0.22 -11.87
CA ALA A 7 -6.23 1.01 -12.49
C ALA A 7 -5.16 2.12 -12.47
N SER A 8 -4.53 2.37 -11.31
CA SER A 8 -3.49 3.40 -11.19
C SER A 8 -2.24 3.10 -12.02
N PHE A 9 -1.78 1.84 -12.03
CA PHE A 9 -0.62 1.44 -12.83
C PHE A 9 -0.90 1.50 -14.33
N SER A 10 -2.14 1.23 -14.75
CA SER A 10 -2.59 1.40 -16.14
C SER A 10 -2.61 2.88 -16.55
N GLU A 11 -3.16 3.75 -15.70
CA GLU A 11 -3.18 5.20 -15.92
C GLU A 11 -1.77 5.80 -16.04
N LEU A 12 -0.83 5.33 -15.20
CA LEU A 12 0.58 5.74 -15.24
C LEU A 12 1.36 5.14 -16.41
N GLY A 13 0.76 4.23 -17.19
CA GLY A 13 1.42 3.52 -18.29
C GLY A 13 2.42 2.45 -17.84
N LEU A 14 2.48 2.12 -16.55
CA LEU A 14 3.29 1.03 -15.98
C LEU A 14 2.77 -0.35 -16.43
N ILE A 15 1.45 -0.48 -16.60
CA ILE A 15 0.77 -1.63 -17.19
C ILE A 15 0.16 -1.20 -18.53
N GLN A 16 0.44 -1.93 -19.61
CA GLN A 16 0.07 -1.54 -20.98
C GLN A 16 -0.99 -2.45 -21.63
N THR A 17 -1.53 -3.42 -20.88
CA THR A 17 -2.59 -4.30 -21.38
C THR A 17 -3.96 -3.63 -21.29
N LYS A 18 -4.87 -4.00 -22.19
CA LYS A 18 -6.30 -3.65 -22.13
C LYS A 18 -7.17 -4.76 -21.54
N ASP A 19 -6.60 -5.94 -21.35
CA ASP A 19 -7.31 -7.06 -20.73
C ASP A 19 -7.34 -6.88 -19.21
N HIS A 20 -8.54 -6.83 -18.64
CA HIS A 20 -8.76 -6.54 -17.21
C HIS A 20 -8.15 -7.61 -16.29
N LYS A 21 -8.21 -8.89 -16.68
CA LYS A 21 -7.64 -9.98 -15.87
C LYS A 21 -6.12 -9.91 -15.86
N GLU A 22 -5.51 -9.68 -17.02
CA GLU A 22 -4.06 -9.49 -17.12
C GLU A 22 -3.61 -8.23 -16.38
N MET A 23 -4.42 -7.16 -16.39
CA MET A 23 -4.11 -5.93 -15.66
C MET A 23 -4.03 -6.18 -14.14
N ILE A 24 -5.01 -6.90 -13.58
CA ILE A 24 -4.98 -7.32 -12.17
C ILE A 24 -3.78 -8.23 -11.89
N HIS A 25 -3.53 -9.21 -12.75
CA HIS A 25 -2.43 -10.15 -12.58
C HIS A 25 -1.06 -9.45 -12.59
N GLN A 26 -0.88 -8.43 -13.43
CA GLN A 26 0.34 -7.63 -13.43
C GLN A 26 0.45 -6.75 -12.18
N ALA A 27 -0.66 -6.20 -11.68
CA ALA A 27 -0.66 -5.45 -10.42
C ALA A 27 -0.27 -6.35 -9.23
N GLU A 28 -0.73 -7.60 -9.20
CA GLU A 28 -0.32 -8.59 -8.19
C GLU A 28 1.17 -8.94 -8.27
N LYS A 29 1.74 -9.06 -9.48
CA LYS A 29 3.18 -9.25 -9.65
C LYS A 29 3.98 -8.06 -9.11
N LEU A 30 3.48 -6.85 -9.30
CA LEU A 30 4.11 -5.62 -8.85
C LEU A 30 3.89 -5.34 -7.36
N CYS A 31 2.86 -5.91 -6.73
CA CYS A 31 2.58 -5.84 -5.30
C CYS A 31 2.34 -7.25 -4.73
N PRO A 32 3.41 -8.05 -4.50
CA PRO A 32 3.30 -9.48 -4.20
C PRO A 32 2.99 -9.80 -2.73
N HIS A 33 2.55 -8.80 -1.95
CA HIS A 33 2.20 -8.95 -0.53
C HIS A 33 0.77 -8.47 -0.27
N HIS A 34 0.26 -8.77 0.93
CA HIS A 34 -1.05 -8.33 1.37
C HIS A 34 -1.05 -6.84 1.72
N VAL A 35 -2.23 -6.21 1.77
CA VAL A 35 -2.38 -4.77 2.08
C VAL A 35 -2.24 -4.45 3.57
N SER A 36 -2.24 -5.47 4.44
CA SER A 36 -2.46 -5.28 5.88
C SER A 36 -2.15 -6.55 6.66
N HIS A 37 -1.74 -6.36 7.92
CA HIS A 37 -1.77 -7.35 9.00
C HIS A 37 -2.20 -6.69 10.32
N TYR A 38 -2.63 -7.49 11.30
CA TYR A 38 -2.86 -6.99 12.66
C TYR A 38 -1.53 -6.59 13.31
N LEU A 39 -1.59 -5.58 14.19
CA LEU A 39 -0.44 -5.02 14.87
C LEU A 39 -0.76 -4.87 16.36
N GLY A 40 0.20 -5.18 17.22
CA GLY A 40 0.02 -5.06 18.66
C GLY A 40 1.32 -5.35 19.42
N MET A 41 1.33 -6.39 20.25
CA MET A 41 2.54 -6.76 20.99
C MET A 41 3.63 -7.31 20.06
N ASP A 42 3.21 -7.93 18.97
CA ASP A 42 4.05 -8.39 17.87
C ASP A 42 3.79 -7.55 16.62
N VAL A 43 4.79 -7.47 15.72
CA VAL A 43 4.66 -6.76 14.44
C VAL A 43 3.55 -7.40 13.60
N HIS A 44 3.61 -8.71 13.40
CA HIS A 44 2.52 -9.50 12.81
C HIS A 44 1.73 -10.16 13.93
N ASP A 45 0.85 -9.39 14.57
CA ASP A 45 0.06 -9.87 15.70
C ASP A 45 -1.06 -10.81 15.25
N CYS A 46 -1.52 -11.67 16.16
CA CYS A 46 -2.69 -12.53 16.00
C CYS A 46 -2.76 -13.23 14.62
N PRO A 47 -1.69 -13.89 14.12
CA PRO A 47 -1.62 -14.37 12.74
C PRO A 47 -2.65 -15.46 12.41
N THR A 48 -3.24 -16.08 13.42
CA THR A 48 -4.31 -17.07 13.29
C THR A 48 -5.71 -16.47 13.15
N VAL A 49 -5.88 -15.17 13.42
CA VAL A 49 -7.16 -14.48 13.24
C VAL A 49 -7.37 -14.25 11.75
N SER A 50 -8.56 -14.59 11.27
CA SER A 50 -8.93 -14.39 9.86
C SER A 50 -8.84 -12.92 9.48
N ARG A 51 -8.42 -12.66 8.24
CA ARG A 51 -8.46 -11.32 7.61
C ARG A 51 -9.76 -11.06 6.85
N ASP A 52 -10.59 -12.10 6.69
CA ASP A 52 -11.89 -12.06 6.03
C ASP A 52 -13.01 -11.98 7.09
N ILE A 53 -12.94 -10.93 7.91
CA ILE A 53 -13.94 -10.60 8.93
C ILE A 53 -14.21 -9.10 8.90
N ASP A 54 -15.39 -8.69 9.35
CA ASP A 54 -15.65 -7.28 9.63
C ASP A 54 -14.69 -6.79 10.72
N LEU A 55 -14.10 -5.61 10.51
CA LEU A 55 -13.15 -5.01 11.44
C LEU A 55 -13.83 -4.73 12.80
N PRO A 56 -13.40 -5.41 13.89
CA PRO A 56 -13.94 -5.13 15.21
C PRO A 56 -13.49 -3.74 15.72
N PRO A 57 -14.21 -3.14 16.68
CA PRO A 57 -13.73 -1.96 17.39
C PRO A 57 -12.47 -2.28 18.22
N ASN A 58 -11.59 -1.29 18.41
CA ASN A 58 -10.33 -1.40 19.16
C ASN A 58 -9.33 -2.40 18.59
N VAL A 59 -9.26 -2.52 17.27
CA VAL A 59 -8.27 -3.32 16.57
C VAL A 59 -7.26 -2.40 15.90
N VAL A 60 -5.99 -2.76 16.00
CA VAL A 60 -4.88 -2.06 15.34
C VAL A 60 -4.34 -2.95 14.22
N PHE A 61 -4.13 -2.35 13.04
CA PHE A 61 -3.64 -3.04 11.85
C PHE A 61 -2.92 -2.06 10.92
N THR A 62 -2.12 -2.58 10.00
CA THR A 62 -1.38 -1.77 9.01
C THR A 62 -2.21 -1.54 7.75
N ILE A 63 -1.94 -0.45 7.03
CA ILE A 63 -2.33 -0.27 5.63
C ILE A 63 -1.06 0.05 4.84
N GLU A 64 -0.60 -0.93 4.05
CA GLU A 64 0.77 -0.94 3.52
C GLU A 64 0.89 -1.20 2.00
N PRO A 65 0.13 -0.54 1.10
CA PRO A 65 0.25 -0.77 -0.33
C PRO A 65 1.66 -0.44 -0.86
N GLY A 66 2.19 -1.28 -1.75
CA GLY A 66 3.51 -1.10 -2.34
C GLY A 66 3.55 -1.42 -3.83
N VAL A 67 4.64 -1.02 -4.48
CA VAL A 67 4.98 -1.38 -5.86
C VAL A 67 6.47 -1.68 -5.94
N TYR A 68 6.82 -2.77 -6.62
CA TYR A 68 8.20 -3.21 -6.81
C TYR A 68 8.38 -3.62 -8.28
N VAL A 69 9.01 -2.74 -9.05
CA VAL A 69 9.17 -2.91 -10.50
C VAL A 69 10.51 -3.61 -10.77
N PRO A 70 10.51 -4.84 -11.31
CA PRO A 70 11.74 -5.57 -11.55
C PRO A 70 12.54 -4.95 -12.71
N MET A 71 13.85 -5.23 -12.75
CA MET A 71 14.77 -4.66 -13.74
C MET A 71 14.46 -5.09 -15.18
N ASP A 72 13.72 -6.17 -15.38
CA ASP A 72 13.31 -6.71 -16.67
C ASP A 72 11.87 -6.31 -17.07
N TRP A 73 11.20 -5.43 -16.31
CA TRP A 73 9.84 -4.98 -16.63
C TRP A 73 9.74 -4.32 -18.02
N PRO A 74 8.62 -4.47 -18.77
CA PRO A 74 8.53 -3.93 -20.14
C PRO A 74 8.72 -2.42 -20.26
N VAL A 75 8.24 -1.67 -19.27
CA VAL A 75 8.27 -0.20 -19.24
C VAL A 75 9.57 0.29 -18.60
N LYS A 76 10.46 0.91 -19.40
CA LYS A 76 11.87 1.12 -19.02
C LYS A 76 12.06 2.16 -17.92
N GLU A 77 11.27 3.22 -17.98
CA GLU A 77 11.31 4.37 -17.08
C GLU A 77 10.99 4.02 -15.62
N PHE A 78 10.29 2.90 -15.38
CA PHE A 78 9.92 2.45 -14.04
C PHE A 78 10.82 1.35 -13.46
N ARG A 79 11.73 0.77 -14.25
CA ARG A 79 12.57 -0.37 -13.82
C ARG A 79 13.39 -0.05 -12.59
N GLY A 80 13.38 -0.95 -11.61
CA GLY A 80 14.16 -0.82 -10.39
C GLY A 80 13.56 0.14 -9.35
N ILE A 81 12.41 0.75 -9.64
CA ILE A 81 11.67 1.54 -8.66
C ILE A 81 10.93 0.59 -7.73
N GLY A 82 11.13 0.79 -6.42
CA GLY A 82 10.35 0.15 -5.38
C GLY A 82 9.95 1.17 -4.33
N TYR A 83 8.68 1.24 -3.96
CA TYR A 83 8.23 2.04 -2.83
C TYR A 83 7.01 1.39 -2.15
N ARG A 84 6.87 1.68 -0.86
CA ARG A 84 5.72 1.31 -0.03
C ARG A 84 5.45 2.47 0.92
N ILE A 85 4.17 2.81 1.10
CA ILE A 85 3.73 3.76 2.12
C ILE A 85 2.86 2.95 3.07
N GLU A 86 3.18 3.04 4.35
CA GLU A 86 2.58 2.20 5.38
C GLU A 86 2.17 3.08 6.57
N ASP A 87 0.92 2.93 6.99
CA ASP A 87 0.38 3.56 8.19
C ASP A 87 -0.20 2.52 9.15
N ASP A 88 -0.07 2.81 10.44
CA ASP A 88 -0.75 2.06 11.50
C ASP A 88 -2.10 2.72 11.79
N VAL A 89 -3.16 1.89 11.79
CA VAL A 89 -4.54 2.34 11.94
C VAL A 89 -5.18 1.63 13.13
N ALA A 90 -5.89 2.40 13.96
CA ALA A 90 -6.72 1.86 15.05
C ALA A 90 -8.21 2.13 14.78
N THR A 91 -9.07 1.13 14.98
CA THR A 91 -10.53 1.34 15.00
C THR A 91 -10.98 1.88 16.35
N SER A 92 -11.84 2.89 16.34
CA SER A 92 -12.41 3.44 17.56
C SER A 92 -13.55 2.56 18.10
N PRO A 93 -13.83 2.62 19.42
CA PRO A 93 -15.02 1.98 20.00
C PRO A 93 -16.35 2.46 19.40
N THR A 94 -16.38 3.65 18.82
CA THR A 94 -17.59 4.35 18.36
C THR A 94 -17.77 4.34 16.84
N GLY A 95 -16.91 3.64 16.10
CA GLY A 95 -17.04 3.45 14.64
C GLY A 95 -16.21 4.39 13.77
N GLY A 96 -15.09 4.90 14.27
CA GLY A 96 -14.12 5.68 13.49
C GLY A 96 -12.79 4.95 13.28
N ILE A 97 -11.88 5.58 12.52
CA ILE A 97 -10.49 5.16 12.39
C ILE A 97 -9.56 6.29 12.87
N GLU A 98 -8.45 5.92 13.48
CA GLU A 98 -7.37 6.82 13.87
C GLU A 98 -6.08 6.37 13.19
N LEU A 99 -5.36 7.30 12.56
CA LEU A 99 -4.03 7.04 12.00
C LEU A 99 -2.99 7.35 13.07
N LEU A 100 -2.32 6.31 13.58
CA LEU A 100 -1.33 6.42 14.66
C LEU A 100 0.00 7.00 14.15
N THR A 101 0.28 6.84 12.86
CA THR A 101 1.53 7.24 12.18
C THR A 101 1.40 8.54 11.38
N ALA A 102 0.31 9.29 11.54
CA ALA A 102 0.00 10.48 10.76
C ALA A 102 1.03 11.62 10.85
N ALA A 103 1.94 11.57 11.82
CA ALA A 103 2.96 12.60 12.03
C ALA A 103 4.07 12.60 10.97
N VAL A 104 4.26 11.50 10.23
CA VAL A 104 5.29 11.40 9.19
C VAL A 104 4.69 11.83 7.83
N PRO A 105 5.33 12.77 7.09
CA PRO A 105 4.82 13.20 5.80
C PRO A 105 4.93 12.07 4.76
N ARG A 106 3.90 11.98 3.93
CA ARG A 106 3.78 11.02 2.82
C ARG A 106 3.47 11.68 1.48
N ASP A 107 3.09 12.96 1.51
CA ASP A 107 2.97 13.77 0.30
C ASP A 107 4.38 14.03 -0.27
N PRO A 108 4.60 13.83 -1.59
CA PRO A 108 5.91 14.03 -2.19
C PRO A 108 6.49 15.43 -1.96
N ILE A 109 5.66 16.48 -1.96
CA ILE A 109 6.11 17.86 -1.74
C ILE A 109 6.47 18.07 -0.27
N GLU A 110 5.69 17.53 0.66
CA GLU A 110 6.04 17.59 2.09
C GLU A 110 7.34 16.85 2.40
N ILE A 111 7.57 15.69 1.78
CA ILE A 111 8.84 14.96 1.87
C ILE A 111 9.99 15.82 1.32
N GLN A 112 9.82 16.42 0.13
CA GLN A 112 10.84 17.30 -0.45
C GLN A 112 11.13 18.52 0.43
N ARG A 113 10.10 19.15 1.03
CA ARG A 113 10.30 20.25 1.99
C ARG A 113 11.08 19.78 3.21
N LEU A 114 10.73 18.62 3.78
CA LEU A 114 11.46 18.04 4.92
C LEU A 114 12.93 17.77 4.57
N MET A 115 13.20 17.35 3.33
CA MET A 115 14.55 17.11 2.82
C MET A 115 15.29 18.39 2.40
N GLY A 116 14.63 19.55 2.38
CA GLY A 116 15.20 20.81 1.90
C GLY A 116 15.41 20.88 0.38
N THR A 117 14.62 20.12 -0.39
CA THR A 117 14.71 20.03 -1.86
C THR A 117 13.54 20.67 -2.60
N ALA A 118 12.49 21.10 -1.90
CA ALA A 118 11.43 21.95 -2.43
C ALA A 118 11.60 23.40 -1.92
N GLU A 119 11.29 24.37 -2.79
CA GLU A 119 11.20 25.80 -2.43
C GLU A 119 10.02 26.11 -1.49
#